data_AF-A0A0P7VPS5-F1
#
_entry.id   AF-A0A0P7VPS5-F1
#
_cell.length_a   1.000
_cell.length_b   1.000
_cell.length_c   1.000
_cell.angle_alpha   90.00
_cell.angle_beta   90.00
_cell.angle_gamma   90.00
#
_symmetry.space_group_name_H-M   'P 1'
#
loop_
_entity.id
_entity.type
_entity.pdbx_description
1 polymer ?
#
loop_
_entity_poly.entity_id
_entity_poly.type
_entity_poly.pdbx_seq_one_letter_code
_entity_poly.pdbx_strand_id
1 'polypeptide(L)'
;MEEAFASFDLRGAHGLSHDPMPLRDADNGHGTRCAGEVAMEANNSFCGVGIAFNARIGGIRLLDGTVTDSMEATALTYNNHFIDIYTCCWGPKDDGMEMAGPGPLSEKALRLGAQKAWPSILASLPTHNKVLTIYFTHMVTHGHP
;
A
#
# COMPACT_ATOMS: atom_id res chain seq x y z
N MET A 1 -2.37 6.32 -16.78
CA MET A 1 -3.08 7.47 -16.18
C MET A 1 -3.94 7.04 -14.99
N GLU A 2 -4.53 5.85 -14.99
CA GLU A 2 -5.38 5.38 -13.87
C GLU A 2 -4.62 4.99 -12.59
N GLU A 3 -3.35 4.60 -12.68
CA GLU A 3 -2.49 4.27 -11.53
C GLU A 3 -2.27 5.47 -10.58
N ALA A 4 -2.41 6.70 -11.08
CA ALA A 4 -2.36 7.91 -10.27
C ALA A 4 -3.52 8.00 -9.28
N PHE A 5 -4.67 7.40 -9.58
CA PHE A 5 -5.80 7.32 -8.64
C PHE A 5 -5.59 6.28 -7.54
N ALA A 6 -4.62 5.39 -7.72
CA ALA A 6 -4.22 4.37 -6.77
C ALA A 6 -2.95 4.73 -5.99
N SER A 7 -2.44 5.96 -6.19
CA SER A 7 -1.12 6.38 -5.73
C SER A 7 -1.16 7.68 -4.95
N PHE A 8 -0.45 7.74 -3.82
CA PHE A 8 -0.45 8.91 -2.95
C PHE A 8 0.83 9.00 -2.13
N ASP A 9 1.41 10.20 -2.06
CA ASP A 9 2.57 10.47 -1.21
C ASP A 9 2.15 11.16 0.10
N LEU A 10 2.14 10.42 1.20
CA LEU A 10 1.90 10.96 2.55
C LEU A 10 3.16 11.61 3.16
N ARG A 11 4.29 11.54 2.46
CA ARG A 11 5.60 12.07 2.89
C ARG A 11 6.00 13.35 2.16
N GLY A 12 5.14 13.85 1.26
CA GLY A 12 5.41 15.04 0.47
C GLY A 12 5.66 16.29 1.33
N ALA A 13 6.93 16.62 1.57
CA ALA A 13 7.39 17.98 1.88
C ALA A 13 7.45 18.88 0.62
N HIS A 14 7.19 18.31 -0.57
CA HIS A 14 7.35 18.96 -1.88
C HIS A 14 6.04 18.98 -2.68
N GLY A 15 5.00 19.59 -2.11
CA GLY A 15 3.76 19.90 -2.83
C GLY A 15 2.98 18.67 -3.34
N LEU A 16 1.88 18.93 -4.06
CA LEU A 16 0.89 17.95 -4.55
C LEU A 16 1.43 17.02 -5.67
N SER A 17 2.61 16.44 -5.49
CA SER A 17 3.03 15.34 -6.35
C SER A 17 2.18 14.11 -6.00
N HIS A 18 1.35 13.68 -6.95
CA HIS A 18 0.63 12.41 -6.87
C HIS A 18 1.56 11.22 -7.13
N ASP A 19 2.86 11.47 -7.29
CA ASP A 19 3.87 10.47 -7.61
C ASP A 19 4.55 9.97 -6.32
N PRO A 20 4.23 8.76 -5.83
CA PRO A 20 4.75 8.20 -4.58
C PRO A 20 6.14 7.60 -4.78
N MET A 21 6.91 8.07 -5.77
CA MET A 21 8.17 7.45 -6.13
C MET A 21 9.13 7.43 -4.95
N PRO A 22 9.60 6.24 -4.53
CA PRO A 22 10.52 6.13 -3.42
C PRO A 22 11.87 6.77 -3.75
N LEU A 23 12.58 7.23 -2.73
CA LEU A 23 14.00 7.56 -2.88
C LEU A 23 14.75 6.29 -3.31
N ARG A 24 15.74 6.45 -4.20
CA ARG A 24 16.52 5.33 -4.74
C ARG A 24 17.65 4.96 -3.79
N ASP A 25 17.29 4.44 -2.63
CA ASP A 25 18.19 3.96 -1.59
C ASP A 25 17.83 2.53 -1.13
N ALA A 26 18.63 1.98 -0.21
CA ALA A 26 18.46 0.60 0.26
C ALA A 26 17.20 0.42 1.13
N ASP A 27 16.77 1.48 1.80
CA ASP A 27 15.70 1.44 2.81
C ASP A 27 14.32 1.57 2.16
N ASN A 28 14.21 2.31 1.07
CA ASN A 28 12.96 2.59 0.37
C ASN A 28 12.63 1.60 -0.78
N GLY A 29 13.43 0.53 -0.94
CA GLY A 29 13.25 -0.45 -2.01
C GLY A 29 12.23 -1.57 -1.71
N HIS A 30 11.84 -1.77 -0.45
CA HIS A 30 10.95 -2.89 -0.07
C HIS A 30 9.60 -2.81 -0.78
N GLY A 31 9.13 -1.59 -1.06
CA GLY A 31 7.86 -1.41 -1.70
C GLY A 31 7.81 -1.89 -3.15
N THR A 32 8.76 -1.39 -3.94
CA THR A 32 8.96 -1.81 -5.33
C THR A 32 9.11 -3.32 -5.47
N ARG A 33 9.72 -4.00 -4.49
CA ARG A 33 9.81 -5.47 -4.46
C ARG A 33 8.43 -6.12 -4.30
N CYS A 34 7.63 -5.70 -3.31
CA CYS A 34 6.26 -6.20 -3.13
C CYS A 34 5.36 -5.92 -4.35
N ALA A 35 5.51 -4.76 -4.99
CA ALA A 35 4.81 -4.43 -6.24
C ALA A 35 5.16 -5.39 -7.37
N GLY A 36 6.44 -5.74 -7.48
CA GLY A 36 6.91 -6.71 -8.44
C GLY A 36 6.30 -8.11 -8.24
N GLU A 37 6.24 -8.59 -6.99
CA GLU A 37 5.64 -9.89 -6.67
C GLU A 37 4.19 -10.01 -7.18
N VAL A 38 3.43 -8.92 -7.13
CA VAL A 38 2.02 -8.97 -7.53
C VAL A 38 1.80 -8.65 -8.99
N ALA A 39 2.36 -7.57 -9.52
CA ALA A 39 1.97 -7.05 -10.83
C ALA A 39 3.15 -6.70 -11.74
N MET A 40 4.33 -7.29 -11.53
CA MET A 40 5.43 -7.16 -12.50
C MET A 40 4.97 -7.60 -13.89
N GLU A 41 5.22 -6.73 -14.87
CA GLU A 41 4.81 -6.93 -16.26
C GLU A 41 5.38 -8.22 -16.84
N ALA A 42 4.54 -8.97 -17.56
CA ALA A 42 4.94 -10.19 -18.24
C ALA A 42 5.53 -9.89 -19.62
N ASN A 43 6.42 -10.78 -20.09
CA ASN A 43 6.83 -10.86 -21.50
C ASN A 43 7.52 -9.60 -22.06
N ASN A 44 8.23 -8.84 -21.22
CA ASN A 44 8.97 -7.62 -21.62
C ASN A 44 10.51 -7.79 -21.60
N SER A 45 11.02 -9.00 -21.33
CA SER A 45 12.47 -9.31 -21.20
C SER A 45 13.19 -8.69 -19.99
N PHE A 46 12.46 -8.13 -19.01
CA PHE A 46 13.02 -7.58 -17.78
C PHE A 46 12.58 -8.38 -16.55
N CYS A 47 13.53 -8.75 -15.69
CA CYS A 47 13.27 -9.45 -14.42
C CYS A 47 12.42 -10.73 -14.56
N GLY A 48 11.27 -10.80 -13.88
CA GLY A 48 10.36 -11.94 -13.80
C GLY A 48 8.92 -11.56 -14.17
N VAL A 49 7.93 -12.16 -13.51
CA VAL A 49 6.49 -11.87 -13.75
C VAL A 49 5.72 -11.89 -12.43
N GLY A 50 4.77 -10.97 -12.27
CA GLY A 50 3.91 -10.91 -11.09
C GLY A 50 2.76 -11.93 -11.14
N ILE A 51 2.24 -12.33 -9.98
CA ILE A 51 1.12 -13.28 -9.87
C ILE A 51 -0.12 -12.81 -10.66
N ALA A 52 -0.38 -11.51 -10.64
CA ALA A 52 -1.43 -10.82 -11.35
C ALA A 52 -0.82 -9.75 -12.27
N PHE A 53 0.06 -10.16 -13.19
CA PHE A 53 0.75 -9.28 -14.14
C PHE A 53 -0.16 -8.41 -15.05
N ASN A 54 -1.47 -8.72 -15.12
CA ASN A 54 -2.49 -7.91 -15.81
C ASN A 54 -3.27 -6.97 -14.87
N ALA A 55 -3.02 -7.02 -13.56
CA ALA A 55 -3.59 -6.09 -12.61
C ALA A 55 -2.88 -4.74 -12.68
N ARG A 56 -3.56 -3.70 -12.21
CA ARG A 56 -2.97 -2.38 -12.09
C ARG A 56 -2.40 -2.20 -10.70
N ILE A 57 -1.27 -1.49 -10.61
CA ILE A 57 -0.54 -1.27 -9.37
C ILE A 57 -0.49 0.23 -9.06
N GLY A 58 -0.78 0.60 -7.82
CA GLY A 58 -0.52 1.93 -7.27
C GLY A 58 0.30 1.87 -5.98
N GLY A 59 0.89 2.98 -5.58
CA GLY A 59 1.76 3.06 -4.39
C GLY A 59 1.31 4.12 -3.40
N ILE A 60 1.22 3.78 -2.12
CA ILE A 60 1.07 4.78 -1.05
C ILE A 60 2.37 4.86 -0.26
N ARG A 61 3.08 5.98 -0.38
CA ARG A 61 4.34 6.23 0.34
C ARG A 61 4.00 6.71 1.75
N LEU A 62 4.11 5.81 2.73
CA LEU A 62 3.72 6.07 4.11
C LEU A 62 4.87 5.95 5.10
N LEU A 63 5.93 5.18 4.88
CA LEU A 63 6.77 4.72 6.01
C LEU A 63 8.19 5.30 6.05
N ASP A 64 8.50 6.24 5.16
CA ASP A 64 9.75 7.02 5.20
C ASP A 64 9.66 8.12 6.27
N GLY A 65 9.85 7.73 7.54
CA GLY A 65 9.86 8.60 8.73
C GLY A 65 8.78 8.27 9.77
N THR A 66 8.54 9.18 10.72
CA THR A 66 7.52 8.98 11.77
C THR A 66 6.12 8.81 11.19
N VAL A 67 5.43 7.75 11.57
CA VAL A 67 4.06 7.44 11.15
C VAL A 67 3.11 7.83 12.27
N THR A 68 2.00 8.48 11.93
CA THR A 68 0.94 8.82 12.89
C THR A 68 -0.34 8.07 12.58
N ASP A 69 -1.20 7.86 13.58
CA ASP A 69 -2.50 7.19 13.41
C ASP A 69 -3.37 7.86 12.33
N SER A 70 -3.32 9.19 12.20
CA SER A 70 -4.06 9.90 11.13
C SER A 70 -3.47 9.63 9.74
N MET A 71 -2.15 9.48 9.62
CA MET A 71 -1.51 9.11 8.36
C MET A 71 -1.86 7.67 7.97
N GLU A 72 -1.81 6.72 8.92
CA GLU A 72 -2.24 5.33 8.70
C GLU A 72 -3.71 5.27 8.27
N ALA A 73 -4.61 5.95 8.97
CA ALA A 73 -6.03 6.00 8.63
C ALA A 73 -6.28 6.62 7.25
N THR A 74 -5.55 7.69 6.91
CA THR A 74 -5.61 8.32 5.59
C THR A 74 -5.14 7.36 4.51
N ALA A 75 -4.03 6.66 4.76
CA ALA A 75 -3.50 5.64 3.88
C ALA A 75 -4.57 4.56 3.63
N LEU A 76 -5.12 3.98 4.69
CA LEU A 76 -6.13 2.89 4.69
C LEU A 76 -7.48 3.26 4.07
N THR A 77 -7.77 4.55 3.91
CA THR A 77 -9.01 5.03 3.30
C THR A 77 -8.81 5.72 1.95
N TYR A 78 -7.56 5.95 1.55
CA TYR A 78 -7.23 6.64 0.32
C TYR A 78 -7.91 5.96 -0.86
N ASN A 79 -8.77 6.70 -1.56
CA ASN A 79 -9.52 6.26 -2.73
C ASN A 79 -10.10 4.83 -2.67
N ASN A 80 -10.68 4.44 -1.53
CA ASN A 80 -11.27 3.11 -1.30
C ASN A 80 -12.53 2.77 -2.11
N HIS A 81 -12.91 3.64 -3.04
CA HIS A 81 -13.92 3.36 -4.06
C HIS A 81 -13.32 2.89 -5.39
N PHE A 82 -12.01 3.11 -5.58
CA PHE A 82 -11.26 2.75 -6.78
C PHE A 82 -10.29 1.59 -6.53
N ILE A 83 -9.71 1.52 -5.33
CA ILE A 83 -8.76 0.48 -4.94
C ILE A 83 -9.51 -0.73 -4.37
N ASP A 84 -9.26 -1.91 -4.94
CA ASP A 84 -9.91 -3.16 -4.54
C ASP A 84 -9.19 -3.85 -3.39
N ILE A 85 -7.86 -3.87 -3.45
CA ILE A 85 -7.00 -4.60 -2.51
C ILE A 85 -5.92 -3.65 -2.02
N TYR A 86 -5.68 -3.73 -0.73
CA TYR A 86 -4.56 -3.09 -0.06
C TYR A 86 -3.63 -4.16 0.51
N THR A 87 -2.34 -4.07 0.22
CA THR A 87 -1.33 -4.95 0.86
C THR A 87 -0.39 -4.13 1.74
N CYS A 88 -0.38 -4.49 3.03
CA CYS A 88 0.33 -3.82 4.10
C CYS A 88 1.39 -4.75 4.69
N CYS A 89 2.66 -4.39 4.55
CA CYS A 89 3.81 -5.13 5.09
C CYS A 89 4.56 -4.27 6.11
N TRP A 90 3.82 -3.82 7.13
CA TRP A 90 4.27 -2.97 8.23
C TRP A 90 3.43 -3.19 9.47
N GLY A 91 3.95 -2.81 10.63
CA GLY A 91 3.29 -2.97 11.92
C GLY A 91 4.21 -2.57 13.07
N PRO A 92 3.82 -2.90 14.32
CA PRO A 92 4.70 -2.77 15.48
C PRO A 92 5.99 -3.56 15.29
N LYS A 93 6.99 -3.29 16.14
CA LYS A 93 8.28 -3.98 16.03
C LYS A 93 8.14 -5.47 16.36
N ASP A 94 8.65 -6.33 15.48
CA ASP A 94 8.63 -7.79 15.65
C ASP A 94 9.73 -8.30 16.61
N ASP A 95 9.84 -7.71 17.80
CA ASP A 95 10.84 -8.09 18.80
C ASP A 95 10.31 -8.95 19.95
N GLY A 96 9.02 -9.26 19.94
CA GLY A 96 8.34 -10.04 20.97
C GLY A 96 8.13 -9.28 22.29
N MET A 97 8.49 -8.00 22.35
CA MET A 97 8.35 -7.14 23.52
C MET A 97 7.22 -6.11 23.35
N GLU A 98 7.00 -5.64 22.12
CA GLU A 98 5.93 -4.71 21.79
C GLU A 98 4.63 -5.43 21.43
N MET A 99 3.52 -5.02 22.03
CA MET A 99 2.17 -5.43 21.65
C MET A 99 1.33 -4.18 21.43
N ALA A 100 1.15 -3.82 20.16
CA ALA A 100 0.35 -2.67 19.75
C ALA A 100 -0.62 -3.06 18.62
N GLY A 101 -1.66 -2.25 18.46
CA GLY A 101 -2.65 -2.38 17.40
C GLY A 101 -2.89 -1.02 16.72
N PRO A 102 -3.81 -0.96 15.74
CA PRO A 102 -4.14 0.31 15.10
C PRO A 102 -4.65 1.33 16.11
N GLY A 103 -4.29 2.60 15.93
CA GLY A 103 -4.89 3.69 16.70
C GLY A 103 -6.38 3.88 16.36
N PRO A 104 -7.10 4.74 17.11
CA PRO A 104 -8.55 4.89 16.96
C PRO A 104 -9.00 5.29 15.54
N LEU A 105 -8.22 6.10 14.82
CA LEU A 105 -8.55 6.49 13.45
C LEU A 105 -8.31 5.34 12.49
N SER A 106 -7.20 4.63 12.64
CA SER A 106 -6.85 3.48 11.78
C SER A 106 -7.79 2.31 12.00
N GLU A 107 -8.21 2.07 13.24
CA GLU A 107 -9.24 1.07 13.54
C GLU A 107 -10.57 1.41 12.85
N LYS A 108 -10.98 2.69 12.89
CA LYS A 108 -12.18 3.16 12.20
C LYS A 108 -12.04 3.03 10.68
N ALA A 109 -10.87 3.32 10.12
CA ALA A 109 -10.58 3.14 8.70
C ALA A 109 -10.73 1.68 8.26
N LEU A 110 -10.16 0.74 9.02
CA LEU A 110 -10.31 -0.69 8.76
C LEU A 110 -11.77 -1.14 8.83
N ARG A 111 -12.51 -0.72 9.86
CA ARG A 111 -13.95 -1.01 10.00
C ARG A 111 -14.74 -0.47 8.79
N LEU A 112 -14.46 0.75 8.34
CA LEU A 112 -15.09 1.35 7.17
C LEU A 112 -14.80 0.56 5.89
N GLY A 113 -13.54 0.19 5.66
CA GLY A 113 -13.13 -0.59 4.49
C GLY A 113 -13.83 -1.95 4.43
N ALA A 114 -13.86 -2.68 5.54
CA ALA A 114 -14.52 -3.98 5.64
C ALA A 114 -16.04 -3.89 5.41
N GLN A 115 -16.69 -2.85 5.95
CA GLN A 115 -18.13 -2.63 5.78
C GLN A 115 -18.50 -2.19 4.36
N LYS A 116 -17.66 -1.41 3.67
CA LYS A 116 -17.90 -0.97 2.29
C LYS A 116 -17.67 -2.09 1.26
N ALA A 117 -16.73 -3.01 1.53
CA ALA A 117 -16.44 -4.12 0.63
C ALA A 117 -17.63 -5.10 0.50
N TRP A 118 -18.41 -5.28 1.58
CA TRP A 118 -19.47 -6.29 1.65
C TRP A 118 -20.69 -6.03 0.73
N PRO A 119 -21.21 -4.80 0.57
CA PRO A 119 -22.28 -4.52 -0.40
C PRO A 119 -21.78 -4.33 -1.84
N SER A 120 -20.55 -3.85 -2.02
CA SER A 120 -20.02 -3.41 -3.33
C SER A 120 -19.48 -4.57 -4.17
N ILE A 121 -18.92 -5.61 -3.54
CA ILE A 121 -18.42 -6.83 -4.21
C ILE A 121 -19.54 -7.64 -4.89
N LEU A 122 -20.80 -7.48 -4.44
CA LEU A 122 -21.93 -8.23 -4.97
C LEU A 122 -22.85 -7.42 -5.90
N ALA A 123 -22.75 -6.09 -5.93
CA ALA A 123 -23.72 -5.23 -6.64
C ALA A 123 -23.23 -4.61 -7.97
N SER A 124 -21.95 -4.72 -8.32
CA SER A 124 -21.36 -4.22 -9.57
C SER A 124 -20.07 -4.99 -9.86
N LEU A 125 -19.66 -5.46 -11.03
CA LEU A 125 -20.05 -5.42 -12.43
C LEU A 125 -19.03 -6.36 -13.16
N PRO A 126 -19.13 -6.60 -14.48
CA PRO A 126 -18.25 -7.50 -15.23
C PRO A 126 -16.77 -7.03 -15.36
N THR A 127 -15.85 -7.97 -15.14
CA THR A 127 -14.54 -8.21 -15.81
C THR A 127 -13.58 -7.09 -16.28
N HIS A 128 -13.64 -5.84 -15.83
CA HIS A 128 -12.61 -4.86 -16.24
C HIS A 128 -11.87 -4.17 -15.09
N ASN A 129 -10.59 -4.55 -14.98
CA ASN A 129 -9.48 -3.89 -14.29
C ASN A 129 -9.54 -3.85 -12.76
N LYS A 130 -9.08 -4.93 -12.13
CA LYS A 130 -8.75 -4.96 -10.70
C LYS A 130 -7.55 -4.04 -10.43
N VAL A 131 -7.69 -3.11 -9.49
CA VAL A 131 -6.64 -2.18 -9.07
C VAL A 131 -6.18 -2.58 -7.67
N LEU A 132 -4.89 -2.93 -7.56
CA LEU A 132 -4.22 -3.24 -6.31
C LEU A 132 -3.36 -2.05 -5.91
N THR A 133 -3.49 -1.58 -4.68
CA THR A 133 -2.56 -0.62 -4.10
C THR A 133 -1.72 -1.29 -3.04
N ILE A 134 -0.42 -0.99 -3.07
CA ILE A 134 0.53 -1.50 -2.10
C ILE A 134 1.03 -0.37 -1.22
N TYR A 135 1.09 -0.62 0.10
CA TYR A 135 1.74 0.27 1.05
C TYR A 135 3.22 -0.06 1.17
N PHE A 136 4.04 0.98 1.32
CA PHE A 136 5.49 0.90 1.39
C PHE A 136 6.06 1.69 2.59
N THR A 137 7.18 1.34 3.27
CA THR A 137 7.63 0.12 4.02
C THR A 137 8.34 0.49 5.33
N HIS A 138 8.30 -0.34 6.37
CA HIS A 138 9.47 -0.73 7.18
C HIS A 138 9.15 -2.02 7.95
N MET A 139 9.82 -3.12 7.60
CA MET A 139 10.11 -4.20 8.55
C MET A 139 11.40 -3.82 9.26
N VAL A 140 11.34 -3.55 10.56
CA VAL A 140 12.56 -3.46 11.39
C VAL A 140 12.90 -4.87 11.85
N THR A 141 13.71 -5.59 11.06
CA THR A 141 14.39 -6.80 11.55
C THR A 141 15.84 -6.49 11.85
N HIS A 142 16.11 -5.79 12.96
CA HIS A 142 17.44 -5.78 13.57
C HIS A 142 17.31 -6.18 15.04
N GLY A 143 17.39 -7.49 15.27
CA GLY A 143 17.77 -8.07 16.54
C GLY A 143 19.21 -7.72 16.87
N HIS A 144 19.41 -7.29 18.11
CA HIS A 144 20.68 -7.00 18.78
C HIS A 144 21.71 -8.14 18.71
N PRO A 145 23.00 -7.82 18.85
CA PRO A 145 23.85 -8.40 19.90
C PRO A 145 23.76 -7.60 21.20
#